data_AF-A0A183G6V8-F1
#
_entry.id   AF-A0A183G6V8-F1
#
_cell.length_a   1.000
_cell.length_b   1.000
_cell.length_c   1.000
_cell.angle_alpha   90.00
_cell.angle_beta   90.00
_cell.angle_gamma   90.00
#
_symmetry.space_group_name_H-M   'P 1'
#
loop_
_entity.id
_entity.type
_entity.pdbx_description
1 polymer ?
#
loop_
_entity_poly.entity_id
_entity_poly.type
_entity_poly.pdbx_seq_one_letter_code
_entity_poly.pdbx_strand_id
1 'polypeptide(L)'
;MEIVAAVAAHLDDPFLVGRTTTRYKKAYPSVCYTYAAQAWVQLLASCPHTPQFVVKLDDDVMVDRLGVEYLIDRYSTSRQVLGCRVLTHGSVVRNPESKWYLSPQEYSGTDLGTYCQGMAYVFSGDQLRHMRESIPRVQFLWMDDWYVTRGLLSGTNTTLLDLSDHYCSTNSEEDLDLWMSRRETLRNPQRTIFAHFRPAANFTLKRSIEKWKEITALNNRCII
;
A
#
# COMPACT_ATOMS: atom_id res chain seq x y z
N MET A 1 -1.22 -11.36 -4.77
CA MET A 1 0.21 -11.57 -4.44
C MET A 1 0.81 -10.18 -4.23
N GLU A 2 1.90 -10.02 -3.49
CA GLU A 2 2.43 -8.70 -3.16
C GLU A 2 3.76 -8.45 -3.88
N ILE A 3 4.00 -7.20 -4.25
CA ILE A 3 5.26 -6.71 -4.79
C ILE A 3 5.82 -5.71 -3.79
N VAL A 4 7.01 -6.00 -3.27
CA VAL A 4 7.73 -5.08 -2.40
C VAL A 4 9.00 -4.66 -3.11
N ALA A 5 9.14 -3.36 -3.30
CA ALA A 5 10.33 -2.77 -3.87
C ALA A 5 11.06 -1.95 -2.79
N ALA A 6 12.34 -2.24 -2.60
CA ALA A 6 13.21 -1.44 -1.75
C ALA A 6 14.02 -0.48 -2.62
N VAL A 7 14.02 0.80 -2.24
CA VAL A 7 14.69 1.86 -3.00
C VAL A 7 15.98 2.28 -2.30
N ALA A 8 17.10 2.12 -3.03
CA ALA A 8 18.42 2.56 -2.59
C ALA A 8 18.72 3.96 -3.14
N ALA A 9 19.37 4.81 -2.33
CA ALA A 9 19.66 6.20 -2.70
C ALA A 9 20.68 6.37 -3.86
N HIS A 10 21.41 5.31 -4.25
CA HIS A 10 22.62 5.44 -5.10
C HIS A 10 22.87 4.27 -6.08
N LEU A 11 21.85 3.76 -6.79
CA LEU A 11 22.05 2.72 -7.81
C LEU A 11 21.44 3.11 -9.16
N ASP A 12 22.13 2.75 -10.25
CA ASP A 12 21.69 2.95 -11.65
C ASP A 12 20.39 2.19 -11.99
N ASP A 13 20.01 1.21 -11.16
CA ASP A 13 18.66 0.65 -11.06
C ASP A 13 18.18 0.75 -9.60
N PRO A 14 17.32 1.72 -9.25
CA PRO A 14 17.03 2.06 -7.86
C PRO A 14 16.08 1.08 -7.17
N PHE A 15 15.47 0.12 -7.88
CA PHE A 15 14.46 -0.78 -7.32
C PHE A 15 14.96 -2.22 -7.16
N LEU A 16 15.24 -2.65 -5.92
CA LEU A 16 15.30 -4.07 -5.59
C LEU A 16 13.86 -4.60 -5.47
N VAL A 17 13.33 -5.15 -6.56
CA VAL A 17 11.98 -5.73 -6.59
C VAL A 17 12.01 -7.17 -6.08
N GLY A 18 11.55 -7.38 -4.85
CA GLY A 18 11.23 -8.71 -4.35
C GLY A 18 9.81 -9.11 -4.75
N ARG A 19 9.65 -10.22 -5.47
CA ARG A 19 8.35 -10.89 -5.59
C ARG A 19 8.34 -12.10 -4.67
N THR A 20 7.51 -12.07 -3.64
CA THR A 20 7.18 -13.28 -2.89
C THR A 20 6.15 -14.08 -3.69
N THR A 21 6.60 -15.04 -4.49
CA THR A 21 5.72 -15.97 -5.19
C THR A 21 5.49 -17.22 -4.34
N THR A 22 4.37 -17.29 -3.64
CA THR A 22 3.80 -18.59 -3.24
C THR A 22 2.90 -19.05 -4.38
N ARG A 23 3.29 -20.09 -5.12
CA ARG A 23 2.44 -20.72 -6.15
C ARG A 23 1.57 -21.82 -5.52
N TYR A 24 0.42 -21.48 -4.94
CA TYR A 24 -0.61 -22.49 -4.68
C TYR A 24 -2.02 -21.90 -4.91
N LYS A 25 -2.71 -22.45 -5.93
CA LYS A 25 -4.10 -22.11 -6.28
C LYS A 25 -5.06 -22.88 -5.37
N LYS A 26 -5.63 -22.20 -4.36
CA LYS A 26 -6.98 -22.35 -3.74
C LYS A 26 -6.90 -21.83 -2.30
N ALA A 27 -7.77 -20.87 -1.97
CA ALA A 27 -8.04 -20.33 -0.63
C ALA A 27 -6.78 -20.04 0.21
N TYR A 28 -6.15 -18.87 0.02
CA TYR A 28 -5.19 -18.38 0.99
C TYR A 28 -5.93 -18.11 2.31
N PRO A 29 -5.55 -18.72 3.44
CA PRO A 29 -5.88 -18.16 4.73
C PRO A 29 -5.28 -16.75 4.75
N SER A 30 -6.08 -15.71 5.03
CA SER A 30 -5.62 -14.32 5.00
C SER A 30 -4.37 -14.08 5.87
N VAL A 31 -4.17 -14.95 6.86
CA VAL A 31 -2.97 -15.10 7.70
C VAL A 31 -1.66 -15.17 6.90
N CYS A 32 -1.65 -15.80 5.72
CA CYS A 32 -0.45 -15.94 4.90
C CYS A 32 0.12 -14.60 4.43
N TYR A 33 -0.72 -13.58 4.19
CA TYR A 33 -0.27 -12.25 3.78
C TYR A 33 0.55 -11.60 4.90
N THR A 34 0.09 -11.70 6.15
CA THR A 34 0.84 -11.16 7.29
C THR A 34 2.17 -11.89 7.52
N TYR A 35 2.23 -13.21 7.34
CA TYR A 35 3.51 -13.92 7.41
C TYR A 35 4.46 -13.56 6.26
N ALA A 36 3.94 -13.37 5.04
CA ALA A 36 4.74 -12.83 3.94
C ALA A 36 5.27 -11.43 4.30
N ALA A 37 4.46 -10.61 4.96
CA ALA A 37 4.86 -9.31 5.46
C ALA A 37 5.98 -9.36 6.48
N GLN A 38 5.88 -10.24 7.48
CA GLN A 38 6.97 -10.47 8.42
C GLN A 38 8.25 -10.92 7.71
N ALA A 39 8.14 -11.76 6.68
CA ALA A 39 9.31 -12.26 5.94
C ALA A 39 10.02 -11.15 5.17
N TRP A 40 9.30 -10.32 4.40
CA TRP A 40 9.95 -9.23 3.67
C TRP A 40 10.47 -8.12 4.60
N VAL A 41 9.80 -7.83 5.73
CA VAL A 41 10.32 -6.90 6.75
C VAL A 41 11.64 -7.42 7.32
N GLN A 42 11.69 -8.70 7.72
CA GLN A 42 12.90 -9.31 8.27
C GLN A 42 14.05 -9.31 7.25
N LEU A 43 13.75 -9.62 5.99
CA LEU A 43 14.73 -9.62 4.91
C LEU A 43 15.33 -8.23 4.71
N LEU A 44 14.48 -7.21 4.53
CA LEU A 44 14.93 -5.83 4.29
C LEU A 44 15.64 -5.23 5.50
N ALA A 45 15.22 -5.57 6.72
CA ALA A 45 15.89 -5.17 7.95
C ALA A 45 17.26 -5.85 8.17
N SER A 46 17.56 -6.91 7.41
CA SER A 46 18.82 -7.64 7.46
C SER A 46 19.79 -7.25 6.34
N CYS A 47 19.39 -6.35 5.44
CA CYS A 47 20.26 -5.82 4.39
C CYS A 47 21.43 -5.02 5.01
N PRO A 48 22.67 -5.16 4.50
CA PRO A 48 23.84 -4.41 4.99
C PRO A 48 23.65 -2.90 4.90
N HIS A 49 23.01 -2.44 3.82
CA HIS A 49 22.58 -1.06 3.63
C HIS A 49 21.07 -1.02 3.75
N THR A 50 20.58 -0.26 4.74
CA THR A 50 19.15 -0.01 4.90
C THR A 50 18.65 0.77 3.69
N PRO A 51 17.57 0.32 3.00
CA PRO A 51 17.00 1.09 1.91
C PRO A 51 16.50 2.44 2.43
N GLN A 52 16.52 3.47 1.58
CA GLN A 52 16.05 4.80 1.97
C GLN A 52 14.52 4.79 2.13
N PHE A 53 13.84 4.15 1.19
CA PHE A 53 12.40 3.95 1.19
C PHE A 53 12.05 2.52 0.81
N VAL A 54 10.90 2.06 1.29
CA VAL A 54 10.25 0.82 0.88
C VAL A 54 8.90 1.18 0.29
N VAL A 55 8.61 0.64 -0.88
CA VAL A 55 7.32 0.77 -1.58
C VAL A 55 6.69 -0.62 -1.63
N LYS A 56 5.56 -0.80 -0.93
CA LYS A 56 4.74 -2.01 -1.04
C LYS A 56 3.57 -1.75 -1.98
N LEU A 57 3.28 -2.71 -2.84
CA LEU A 57 2.17 -2.71 -3.80
C LEU A 57 1.51 -4.10 -3.83
N ASP A 58 0.21 -4.16 -4.03
CA ASP A 58 -0.44 -5.40 -4.46
C ASP A 58 -0.15 -5.69 -5.94
N ASP A 59 -0.25 -6.95 -6.36
CA ASP A 59 0.02 -7.37 -7.74
C ASP A 59 -1.09 -7.02 -8.75
N ASP A 60 -2.24 -6.55 -8.26
CA ASP A 60 -3.35 -6.02 -9.05
C ASP A 60 -3.41 -4.48 -9.07
N VAL A 61 -2.32 -3.81 -8.64
CA VAL A 61 -2.20 -2.35 -8.61
C VAL A 61 -1.42 -1.83 -9.81
N MET A 62 -1.99 -0.85 -10.50
CA MET A 62 -1.30 -0.06 -11.52
C MET A 62 -0.50 1.04 -10.84
N VAL A 63 0.73 1.25 -11.31
CA VAL A 63 1.67 2.20 -10.72
C VAL A 63 2.27 3.12 -11.78
N ASP A 64 2.31 4.41 -11.48
CA ASP A 64 3.06 5.40 -12.24
C ASP A 64 4.44 5.57 -11.62
N ARG A 65 5.44 4.98 -12.27
CA ARG A 65 6.83 4.97 -11.79
C ARG A 65 7.38 6.38 -11.57
N LEU A 66 7.10 7.32 -12.49
CA LEU A 66 7.58 8.70 -12.38
C LEU A 66 7.02 9.40 -11.14
N GLY A 67 5.75 9.15 -10.81
CA GLY A 67 5.12 9.63 -9.59
C GLY A 67 5.76 9.05 -8.33
N VAL A 68 6.09 7.75 -8.33
CA VAL A 68 6.82 7.12 -7.22
C VAL A 68 8.21 7.74 -7.04
N GLU A 69 8.96 7.93 -8.12
CA GLU A 69 10.27 8.59 -8.10
C GLU A 69 10.16 10.02 -7.55
N TYR A 70 9.14 10.78 -7.98
CA TYR A 70 8.85 12.12 -7.45
C TYR A 70 8.55 12.10 -5.95
N LEU A 71 7.75 11.14 -5.45
CA LEU A 71 7.49 11.02 -4.02
C LEU A 71 8.77 10.72 -3.23
N ILE A 72 9.61 9.81 -3.73
CA ILE A 72 10.87 9.44 -3.07
C ILE A 72 11.82 10.63 -3.03
N ASP A 73 11.95 11.38 -4.12
CA ASP A 73 12.79 12.58 -4.17
C ASP A 73 12.26 13.67 -3.22
N ARG A 74 10.95 13.94 -3.29
CA ARG A 74 10.26 14.91 -2.43
C ARG A 74 10.45 14.65 -0.94
N TYR A 75 10.47 13.39 -0.53
CA TYR A 75 10.61 12.97 0.86
C TYR A 75 12.00 12.42 1.18
N SER A 76 12.99 12.59 0.31
CA SER A 76 14.33 11.97 0.42
C SER A 76 15.04 12.20 1.76
N THR A 77 14.82 13.35 2.40
CA THR A 77 15.40 13.71 3.71
C THR A 77 14.51 13.36 4.90
N SER A 78 13.29 12.88 4.65
CA SER A 78 12.32 12.52 5.67
C SER A 78 12.69 11.20 6.34
N ARG A 79 12.42 11.12 7.65
CA ARG A 79 12.67 9.94 8.48
C ARG A 79 11.42 9.63 9.28
N GLN A 80 11.23 8.37 9.67
CA GLN A 80 10.03 7.91 10.36
C GLN A 80 8.73 8.38 9.66
N VAL A 81 8.64 8.23 8.35
CA VAL A 81 7.44 8.60 7.57
C VAL A 81 6.76 7.37 6.98
N LEU A 82 5.43 7.42 6.89
CA LEU A 82 4.60 6.42 6.23
C LEU A 82 3.55 7.15 5.40
N GLY A 83 3.66 7.04 4.08
CA GLY A 83 2.74 7.64 3.11
C GLY A 83 1.82 6.62 2.46
N CYS A 84 0.52 6.92 2.45
CA CYS A 84 -0.49 6.04 1.88
C CYS A 84 -1.84 6.76 1.73
N ARG A 85 -2.84 6.09 1.18
CA ARG A 85 -4.23 6.45 1.45
C ARG A 85 -4.58 6.05 2.89
N VAL A 86 -4.76 7.06 3.75
CA VAL A 86 -4.98 6.86 5.18
C VAL A 86 -6.42 6.46 5.45
N LEU A 87 -6.61 5.40 6.22
CA LEU A 87 -7.90 4.97 6.75
C LEU A 87 -7.96 5.38 8.22
N THR A 88 -8.87 6.29 8.55
CA THR A 88 -9.14 6.73 9.93
C THR A 88 -10.35 6.00 10.51
N HIS A 89 -10.35 5.73 11.81
CA HIS A 89 -11.46 5.08 12.51
C HIS A 89 -11.87 3.75 11.87
N GLY A 90 -10.88 2.87 11.63
CA GLY A 90 -11.13 1.57 11.02
C GLY A 90 -12.08 0.72 11.87
N SER A 91 -13.33 0.56 11.43
CA SER A 91 -14.30 -0.26 12.15
C SER A 91 -13.92 -1.74 12.12
N VAL A 92 -14.03 -2.39 13.28
CA VAL A 92 -13.87 -3.85 13.37
C VAL A 92 -15.13 -4.53 12.85
N VAL A 93 -14.99 -5.31 11.77
CA VAL A 93 -16.13 -6.01 11.17
C VAL A 93 -16.42 -7.30 11.92
N ARG A 94 -17.62 -7.38 12.52
CA ARG A 94 -18.08 -8.54 13.31
C ARG A 94 -19.05 -9.45 12.55
N ASN A 95 -19.29 -9.21 11.26
CA ASN A 95 -20.09 -10.09 10.41
C ASN A 95 -19.20 -11.22 9.85
N PRO A 96 -19.44 -12.51 10.20
CA PRO A 96 -18.65 -13.65 9.70
C PRO A 96 -18.67 -13.85 8.18
N GLU A 97 -19.67 -13.29 7.48
CA GLU A 97 -19.76 -13.35 6.02
C GLU A 97 -18.84 -12.33 5.33
N SER A 98 -18.32 -11.35 6.08
CA SER A 98 -17.39 -10.37 5.53
C SER A 98 -16.01 -10.97 5.37
N LYS A 99 -15.36 -10.71 4.24
CA LYS A 99 -13.94 -11.01 4.04
C LYS A 99 -13.01 -10.31 5.05
N TRP A 100 -13.50 -9.26 5.71
CA TRP A 100 -12.79 -8.47 6.73
C TRP A 100 -13.19 -8.83 8.17
N TYR A 101 -13.88 -9.96 8.37
CA TYR A 101 -14.30 -10.40 9.69
C TYR A 101 -13.12 -10.56 10.66
N LEU A 102 -13.29 -10.03 11.87
CA LEU A 102 -12.43 -10.28 13.02
C LEU A 102 -13.28 -10.79 14.17
N SER A 103 -12.96 -11.96 14.68
CA SER A 103 -13.60 -12.49 15.89
C SER A 103 -13.18 -11.70 17.15
N PRO A 104 -14.00 -11.67 18.21
CA PRO A 104 -13.59 -11.06 19.48
C PRO A 104 -12.33 -11.67 20.09
N GLN A 105 -12.04 -12.94 19.78
CA GLN A 105 -10.84 -13.65 20.22
C GLN A 105 -9.58 -13.19 19.48
N GLU A 106 -9.69 -12.92 18.17
CA GLU A 106 -8.57 -12.39 17.37
C GLU A 106 -8.28 -10.92 17.67
N TYR A 107 -9.34 -10.12 17.89
CA TYR A 107 -9.21 -8.72 18.24
C TYR A 107 -10.36 -8.31 19.16
N SER A 108 -10.06 -7.99 20.41
CA SER A 108 -11.05 -7.59 21.41
C SER A 108 -11.50 -6.14 21.29
N GLY A 109 -10.70 -5.29 20.63
CA GLY A 109 -11.03 -3.89 20.40
C GLY A 109 -12.21 -3.70 19.44
N THR A 110 -12.77 -2.49 19.44
CA THR A 110 -13.86 -2.09 18.52
C THR A 110 -13.39 -1.14 17.42
N ASP A 111 -12.19 -0.60 17.56
CA ASP A 111 -11.54 0.32 16.62
C ASP A 111 -10.16 -0.21 16.25
N LEU A 112 -9.90 -0.34 14.95
CA LEU A 112 -8.59 -0.63 14.38
C LEU A 112 -7.69 0.60 14.36
N GLY A 113 -8.24 1.79 14.63
CA GLY A 113 -7.57 3.07 14.63
C GLY A 113 -7.19 3.53 13.23
N THR A 114 -6.13 4.34 13.16
CA THR A 114 -5.58 4.85 11.90
C THR A 114 -4.51 3.90 11.36
N TYR A 115 -4.63 3.52 10.09
CA TYR A 115 -3.68 2.69 9.36
C TYR A 115 -3.78 2.97 7.84
N CYS A 116 -2.93 2.34 7.04
CA CYS A 116 -2.91 2.53 5.59
C CYS A 116 -3.76 1.52 4.85
N GLN A 117 -4.40 1.94 3.76
CA GLN A 117 -5.03 1.03 2.82
C GLN A 117 -3.99 0.11 2.15
N GLY A 118 -4.24 -1.21 2.17
CA GLY A 118 -3.27 -2.22 1.75
C GLY A 118 -2.81 -2.24 0.29
N MET A 119 -3.51 -1.56 -0.63
CA MET A 119 -3.16 -1.59 -2.06
C MET A 119 -1.76 -1.03 -2.35
N ALA A 120 -1.35 0.01 -1.63
CA ALA A 120 -0.07 0.64 -1.81
C ALA A 120 0.30 1.48 -0.58
N TYR A 121 1.55 1.42 -0.15
CA TYR A 121 2.11 2.35 0.83
C TYR A 121 3.62 2.48 0.66
N VAL A 122 4.15 3.63 1.08
CA VAL A 122 5.57 3.97 1.03
C VAL A 122 6.03 4.35 2.44
N PHE A 123 7.16 3.85 2.91
CA PHE A 123 7.68 4.27 4.21
C PHE A 123 9.20 4.38 4.20
N SER A 124 9.73 5.25 5.06
CA SER A 124 11.17 5.44 5.19
C SER A 124 11.81 4.21 5.84
N GLY A 125 12.89 3.70 5.25
CA GLY A 125 13.48 2.42 5.62
C GLY A 125 14.17 2.40 6.98
N ASP A 126 14.41 3.56 7.59
CA ASP A 126 14.92 3.68 8.97
C ASP A 126 14.00 3.03 10.02
N GLN A 127 12.73 2.77 9.66
CA GLN A 127 11.76 2.09 10.52
C GLN A 127 11.89 0.56 10.50
N LEU A 128 12.56 -0.03 9.50
CA LEU A 128 12.64 -1.49 9.31
C LEU A 128 13.20 -2.23 10.52
N ARG A 129 14.19 -1.66 11.21
CA ARG A 129 14.78 -2.25 12.41
C ARG A 129 13.75 -2.36 13.53
N HIS A 130 13.06 -1.27 13.84
CA HIS A 130 11.99 -1.24 14.84
C HIS A 130 10.86 -2.22 14.47
N MET A 131 10.46 -2.24 13.19
CA MET A 131 9.42 -3.15 12.72
C MET A 131 9.82 -4.61 12.92
N ARG A 132 11.03 -5.01 12.51
CA ARG A 132 11.56 -6.37 12.74
C ARG A 132 11.54 -6.74 14.22
N GLU A 133 12.02 -5.83 15.06
CA GLU A 133 12.07 -6.00 16.51
C GLU A 133 10.68 -6.06 17.16
N SER A 134 9.65 -5.49 16.50
CA SER A 134 8.27 -5.47 16.99
C SER A 134 7.47 -6.73 16.62
N ILE A 135 7.88 -7.48 15.58
CA ILE A 135 7.21 -8.71 15.14
C ILE A 135 6.80 -9.66 16.29
N PRO A 136 7.70 -10.04 17.23
CA PRO A 136 7.35 -10.98 18.30
C PRO A 136 6.55 -10.34 19.45
N ARG A 137 6.33 -9.02 19.43
CA ARG A 137 5.74 -8.24 20.55
C ARG A 137 4.35 -7.71 20.26
N VAL A 138 4.02 -7.47 19.00
CA VAL A 138 2.75 -6.84 18.60
C VAL A 138 1.66 -7.89 18.39
N GLN A 139 0.40 -7.50 18.58
CA GLN A 139 -0.76 -8.32 18.28
C GLN A 139 -0.69 -8.78 16.80
N PHE A 140 -0.71 -10.09 16.59
CA PHE A 140 -0.88 -10.64 15.25
C PHE A 140 -2.33 -10.42 14.81
N LEU A 141 -2.52 -9.78 13.64
CA LEU A 141 -3.77 -9.77 12.90
C LEU A 141 -3.46 -10.21 11.48
N TRP A 142 -4.39 -10.94 10.86
CA TRP A 142 -4.20 -11.46 9.51
C TRP A 142 -4.20 -10.37 8.42
N MET A 143 -4.72 -9.18 8.74
CA MET A 143 -4.73 -8.00 7.88
C MET A 143 -3.30 -7.42 7.81
N ASP A 144 -2.57 -7.73 6.74
CA ASP A 144 -1.17 -7.35 6.55
C ASP A 144 -0.98 -5.84 6.58
N ASP A 145 -1.90 -5.10 5.97
CA ASP A 145 -1.86 -3.64 5.89
C ASP A 145 -1.97 -3.00 7.27
N TRP A 146 -2.93 -3.41 8.09
CA TRP A 146 -3.02 -3.01 9.49
C TRP A 146 -1.79 -3.45 10.29
N TYR A 147 -1.36 -4.70 10.13
CA TYR A 147 -0.26 -5.27 10.90
C TYR A 147 1.05 -4.50 10.64
N VAL A 148 1.38 -4.24 9.38
CA VAL A 148 2.60 -3.53 8.98
C VAL A 148 2.53 -2.05 9.34
N THR A 149 1.43 -1.39 8.97
CA THR A 149 1.37 0.08 9.00
C THR A 149 0.92 0.67 10.33
N ARG A 150 0.39 -0.18 11.21
CA ARG A 150 0.02 0.22 12.58
C ARG A 150 0.64 -0.69 13.63
N GLY A 151 0.48 -2.00 13.49
CA GLY A 151 0.98 -2.97 14.47
C GLY A 151 2.49 -2.83 14.70
N LEU A 152 3.28 -3.05 13.65
CA LEU A 152 4.75 -3.01 13.70
C LEU A 152 5.33 -1.62 13.96
N LEU A 153 4.57 -0.56 13.73
CA LEU A 153 4.97 0.83 14.00
C LEU A 153 4.44 1.34 15.33
N SER A 154 3.76 0.51 16.12
CA SER A 154 3.28 0.87 17.45
C SER A 154 4.42 1.35 18.34
N GLY A 155 4.20 2.46 19.06
CA GLY A 155 5.18 3.07 19.95
C GLY A 155 6.26 3.92 19.26
N THR A 156 6.18 4.12 17.95
CA THR A 156 7.08 5.03 17.22
C THR A 156 6.47 6.42 17.06
N ASN A 157 7.30 7.41 16.68
CA ASN A 157 6.86 8.74 16.27
C ASN A 157 6.67 8.83 14.74
N THR A 158 6.10 7.80 14.11
CA THR A 158 5.87 7.80 12.66
C THR A 158 4.92 8.92 12.26
N THR A 159 5.36 9.75 11.32
CA THR A 159 4.52 10.76 10.67
C THR A 159 3.77 10.14 9.50
N LEU A 160 2.43 10.16 9.57
CA LEU A 160 1.56 9.73 8.48
C LEU A 160 1.45 10.83 7.43
N LEU A 161 1.75 10.49 6.18
CA LEU A 161 1.56 11.34 5.01
C LEU A 161 0.30 10.86 4.27
N ASP A 162 -0.75 11.68 4.28
CA ASP A 162 -1.95 11.36 3.51
C ASP A 162 -1.70 11.62 2.03
N LEU A 163 -1.57 10.53 1.27
CA LEU A 163 -1.35 10.53 -0.17
C LEU A 163 -2.64 10.24 -0.94
N SER A 164 -3.83 10.34 -0.32
CA SER A 164 -5.11 9.98 -0.95
C SER A 164 -5.35 10.60 -2.32
N ASP A 165 -4.89 11.83 -2.57
CA ASP A 165 -5.03 12.50 -3.87
C ASP A 165 -4.20 11.86 -5.00
N HIS A 166 -3.21 11.02 -4.64
CA HIS A 166 -2.42 10.22 -5.57
C HIS A 166 -3.02 8.83 -5.83
N TYR A 167 -4.18 8.50 -5.22
CA TYR A 167 -4.79 7.16 -5.31
C TYR A 167 -6.08 7.18 -6.13
N CYS A 168 -6.22 6.20 -7.01
CA CYS A 168 -7.49 5.78 -7.59
C CYS A 168 -7.86 4.42 -6.99
N SER A 169 -8.75 4.39 -6.00
CA SER A 169 -9.22 3.15 -5.38
C SER A 169 -10.73 3.09 -5.51
N THR A 170 -11.22 2.29 -6.45
CA THR A 170 -12.64 2.20 -6.80
C THR A 170 -13.19 0.82 -6.47
N ASN A 171 -14.44 0.73 -6.01
CA ASN A 171 -15.09 -0.55 -5.66
C ASN A 171 -16.14 -1.01 -6.68
N SER A 172 -16.49 -0.15 -7.64
CA SER A 172 -17.35 -0.47 -8.76
C SER A 172 -16.95 0.31 -10.02
N GLU A 173 -17.66 0.05 -11.13
CA GLU A 173 -17.48 0.82 -12.37
C GLU A 173 -18.04 2.23 -12.22
N GLU A 174 -19.16 2.39 -11.52
CA GLU A 174 -19.76 3.69 -11.23
C GLU A 174 -18.81 4.55 -10.37
N ASP A 175 -18.14 3.96 -9.37
CA ASP A 175 -17.11 4.64 -8.58
C ASP A 175 -15.97 5.16 -9.47
N LEU A 176 -15.57 4.36 -10.47
CA LEU A 176 -14.51 4.74 -11.41
C LEU A 176 -14.96 5.87 -12.34
N ASP A 177 -16.16 5.81 -12.88
CA ASP A 177 -16.70 6.85 -13.74
C ASP A 177 -16.87 8.18 -12.97
N LEU A 178 -17.34 8.12 -11.73
CA LEU A 178 -17.41 9.28 -10.83
C LEU A 178 -16.02 9.84 -10.51
N TRP A 179 -15.04 8.96 -10.25
CA TRP A 179 -13.66 9.38 -10.03
C TRP A 179 -13.07 10.06 -11.27
N MET A 180 -13.26 9.47 -12.47
CA MET A 180 -12.76 10.00 -13.74
C MET A 180 -13.35 11.38 -14.04
N SER A 181 -14.67 11.52 -13.99
CA SER A 181 -15.37 12.79 -14.23
C SER A 181 -14.94 13.89 -13.25
N ARG A 182 -14.78 13.57 -11.96
CA ARG A 182 -14.24 14.51 -10.98
C ARG A 182 -12.81 14.93 -11.34
N ARG A 183 -11.96 14.01 -11.78
CA ARG A 183 -10.56 14.30 -12.09
C ARG A 183 -10.39 15.14 -13.35
N GLU A 184 -11.27 14.98 -14.33
CA GLU A 184 -11.30 15.78 -15.55
C GLU A 184 -11.67 17.25 -15.31
N THR A 185 -12.43 17.54 -14.25
CA THR A 185 -12.91 18.89 -13.93
C THR A 185 -11.98 19.65 -12.97
N LEU A 186 -10.99 18.98 -12.37
CA LEU A 186 -10.02 19.63 -11.49
C LEU A 186 -9.05 20.49 -12.29
N ARG A 187 -8.83 21.74 -11.84
CA ARG A 187 -7.90 22.67 -12.50
C ARG A 187 -6.44 22.24 -12.40
N ASN A 188 -6.04 21.68 -11.26
CA ASN A 188 -4.66 21.23 -11.03
C ASN A 188 -4.67 19.95 -10.18
N PRO A 189 -5.10 18.81 -10.75
CA PRO A 189 -5.16 17.55 -10.04
C PRO A 189 -3.74 17.05 -9.71
N GLN A 190 -3.51 16.61 -8.46
CA GLN A 190 -2.31 15.86 -8.12
C GLN A 190 -2.17 14.64 -9.02
N ARG A 191 -0.96 14.30 -9.47
CA ARG A 191 -0.73 13.13 -10.33
C ARG A 191 -1.22 11.85 -9.67
N THR A 192 -2.01 11.02 -10.35
CA THR A 192 -2.40 9.70 -9.84
C THR A 192 -1.22 8.75 -9.95
N ILE A 193 -0.79 8.19 -8.82
CA ILE A 193 0.40 7.34 -8.72
C ILE A 193 0.01 5.87 -8.62
N PHE A 194 -1.03 5.56 -7.85
CA PHE A 194 -1.49 4.20 -7.63
C PHE A 194 -2.95 4.07 -8.03
N ALA A 195 -3.28 2.99 -8.76
CA ALA A 195 -4.66 2.67 -9.08
C ALA A 195 -4.99 1.20 -8.85
N HIS A 196 -6.10 0.95 -8.17
CA HIS A 196 -6.67 -0.37 -7.93
C HIS A 196 -8.14 -0.34 -8.32
N PHE A 197 -8.49 -1.17 -9.29
CA PHE A 197 -9.85 -1.25 -9.83
C PHE A 197 -10.56 -2.49 -9.32
N ARG A 198 -11.69 -2.30 -8.63
CA ARG A 198 -12.53 -3.38 -8.12
C ARG A 198 -13.97 -3.26 -8.64
N PRO A 199 -14.73 -4.38 -8.68
CA PRO A 199 -14.32 -5.73 -8.30
C PRO A 199 -13.41 -6.39 -9.34
N ALA A 200 -12.48 -7.25 -8.91
CA ALA A 200 -11.51 -7.91 -9.80
C ALA A 200 -12.17 -8.75 -10.90
N ALA A 201 -13.41 -9.22 -10.68
CA ALA A 201 -14.20 -9.92 -11.68
C ALA A 201 -14.51 -9.06 -12.92
N ASN A 202 -14.68 -7.74 -12.73
CA ASN A 202 -14.98 -6.81 -13.81
C ASN A 202 -13.71 -6.23 -14.45
N PHE A 203 -12.60 -6.22 -13.70
CA PHE A 203 -11.34 -5.61 -14.10
C PHE A 203 -10.25 -6.65 -14.35
N THR A 204 -10.35 -7.34 -15.48
CA THR A 204 -9.24 -8.17 -15.99
C THR A 204 -7.97 -7.34 -16.15
N LEU A 205 -6.79 -7.99 -16.17
CA LEU A 205 -5.53 -7.27 -16.38
C LEU A 205 -5.56 -6.38 -17.64
N LYS A 206 -6.11 -6.89 -18.75
CA LYS A 206 -6.26 -6.13 -19.99
C LYS A 206 -7.10 -4.88 -19.78
N ARG A 207 -8.28 -5.01 -19.16
CA ARG A 207 -9.18 -3.88 -18.90
C ARG A 207 -8.55 -2.86 -17.94
N SER A 208 -7.89 -3.35 -16.90
CA SER A 208 -7.17 -2.50 -15.95
C SER A 208 -6.06 -1.69 -16.63
N ILE A 209 -5.34 -2.29 -17.59
CA ILE A 209 -4.34 -1.58 -18.41
C ILE A 209 -5.00 -0.54 -19.30
N GLU A 210 -6.15 -0.84 -19.92
CA GLU A 210 -6.90 0.12 -20.74
C GLU A 210 -7.33 1.34 -19.92
N LYS A 211 -7.91 1.13 -18.73
CA LYS A 211 -8.27 2.23 -17.82
C LYS A 211 -7.06 2.97 -17.29
N TRP A 212 -5.96 2.27 -17.02
CA TRP A 212 -4.73 2.91 -16.63
C TRP A 212 -4.14 3.82 -17.72
N LYS A 213 -4.28 3.45 -19.00
CA LYS A 213 -3.89 4.32 -20.12
C LYS A 213 -4.70 5.62 -20.14
N GLU A 214 -6.01 5.55 -19.90
CA GLU A 214 -6.87 6.73 -19.78
C GLU A 214 -6.37 7.64 -18.65
N ILE A 215 -6.14 7.10 -17.44
CA ILE A 215 -5.61 7.84 -16.30
C ILE A 215 -4.22 8.43 -16.59
N THR A 216 -3.34 7.66 -17.25
CA THR A 216 -2.01 8.12 -17.64
C THR A 216 -2.09 9.30 -18.62
N ALA A 217 -3.05 9.28 -19.55
CA ALA A 217 -3.31 10.42 -20.42
C ALA A 217 -3.75 11.64 -19.60
N LEU A 218 -4.65 11.46 -18.60
CA LEU A 218 -5.07 12.56 -17.72
C LEU A 218 -3.89 13.16 -16.94
N ASN A 219 -3.01 12.31 -16.40
CA ASN A 219 -1.81 12.70 -15.66
C ASN A 219 -0.82 13.53 -16.48
N ASN A 220 -0.84 13.37 -17.81
CA ASN A 220 0.09 14.03 -18.73
C ASN A 220 -0.60 15.15 -19.55
N ARG A 221 -1.83 15.53 -19.21
CA ARG A 221 -2.48 16.69 -19.83
C ARG A 221 -1.71 17.95 -19.46
N CYS A 222 -1.29 18.71 -20.47
CA CYS A 222 -0.72 20.03 -20.26
C CYS A 222 -1.84 20.95 -19.78
N ILE A 223 -1.67 21.56 -18.62
CA ILE A 223 -2.51 22.69 -18.20
C ILE A 223 -1.92 23.90 -18.92
N ILE A 224 -2.54 24.30 -20.03
CA ILE A 224 -2.20 25.52 -20.78
C ILE A 224 -2.86 26.72 -20.09
#